data_AF-A0A9P5YT30-F1
#
_entry.id   AF-A0A9P5YT30-F1
#
_cell.length_a   1.000
_cell.length_b   1.000
_cell.length_c   1.000
_cell.angle_alpha   90.00
_cell.angle_beta   90.00
_cell.angle_gamma   90.00
#
_symmetry.space_group_name_H-M   'P 1'
#
loop_
_entity.id
_entity.type
_entity.pdbx_description
1 polymer ?
#
loop_
_entity_poly.entity_id
_entity_poly.type
_entity_poly.pdbx_seq_one_letter_code
_entity_poly.pdbx_strand_id
1 'polypeptide(L)'
;VLKPSLMLYPPGDPSLPKTIFNSEVVFEVKLSSNDDPFEDKPISTLIKSSEEDIDTLGQLSPYTVTQFDLQFRVHAFSILVIKNYARIIYWDRAGSVVTEMLPLTERYLAEFMWRYTL
;
A
#
# COMPACT_ATOMS: atom_id res chain seq x y z
N VAL A 1 6.24 15.43 -6.67
CA VAL A 1 5.07 15.45 -5.76
C VAL A 1 4.57 14.03 -5.63
N LEU A 2 4.46 13.49 -4.42
CA LEU A 2 3.88 12.16 -4.19
C LEU A 2 2.38 12.22 -4.49
N LYS A 3 1.91 11.28 -5.31
CA LYS A 3 0.52 11.25 -5.77
C LYS A 3 0.03 9.81 -5.83
N PRO A 4 -0.32 9.21 -4.67
CA PRO A 4 -0.97 7.92 -4.67
C PRO A 4 -2.30 7.97 -5.42
N SER A 5 -2.73 6.82 -5.91
CA SER A 5 -3.98 6.66 -6.65
C SER A 5 -5.22 7.00 -5.81
N LEU A 6 -5.26 6.55 -4.55
CA LEU A 6 -6.33 6.85 -3.59
C LEU A 6 -5.76 6.92 -2.17
N MET A 7 -6.36 7.73 -1.30
CA MET A 7 -6.00 7.84 0.11
C MET A 7 -7.26 7.83 0.97
N LEU A 8 -7.22 7.05 2.04
CA LEU A 8 -8.23 7.08 3.09
C LEU A 8 -7.71 7.91 4.26
N TYR A 9 -8.63 8.59 4.93
CA TYR A 9 -8.35 9.49 6.04
C TYR A 9 -9.17 9.04 7.24
N PRO A 10 -8.63 9.17 8.46
CA PRO A 10 -9.38 8.83 9.65
C PRO A 10 -10.63 9.71 9.76
N PRO A 11 -11.72 9.22 10.38
CA PRO A 11 -12.84 10.06 10.73
C PRO A 11 -12.37 11.20 11.64
N GLY A 12 -12.60 12.45 11.24
CA GLY A 12 -12.02 13.60 11.94
C GLY A 12 -12.37 14.95 11.33
N ASP A 13 -11.59 15.96 11.70
CA ASP A 13 -11.82 17.34 11.27
C ASP A 13 -11.68 17.49 9.75
N PRO A 14 -12.78 17.82 9.02
CA PRO A 14 -12.75 17.99 7.58
C PRO A 14 -11.90 19.19 7.12
N SER A 15 -11.49 20.07 8.04
CA SER A 15 -10.60 21.21 7.77
C SER A 15 -9.14 20.79 7.55
N LEU A 16 -8.74 19.58 7.99
CA LEU A 16 -7.38 19.12 7.83
C LEU A 16 -7.03 18.92 6.35
N PRO A 17 -5.81 19.32 5.92
CA PRO A 17 -5.37 19.10 4.54
C PRO A 17 -5.38 17.60 4.18
N LYS A 18 -6.09 17.26 3.10
CA LYS A 18 -6.11 15.90 2.55
C LYS A 18 -4.83 15.61 1.77
N THR A 19 -3.78 15.29 2.52
CA THR A 19 -2.45 14.96 2.02
C THR A 19 -2.01 13.62 2.57
N ILE A 20 -0.97 13.02 1.98
CA ILE A 20 -0.40 11.75 2.45
C ILE A 20 0.03 11.79 3.93
N PHE A 21 0.36 12.98 4.44
CA PHE A 21 0.71 13.19 5.85
C PHE A 21 -0.43 12.90 6.81
N ASN A 22 -1.68 13.02 6.34
CA ASN A 22 -2.87 12.81 7.14
C ASN A 22 -3.63 11.54 6.71
N SER A 23 -3.12 10.80 5.72
CA SER A 23 -3.76 9.56 5.28
C SER A 23 -3.51 8.43 6.27
N GLU A 24 -4.51 7.57 6.42
CA GLU A 24 -4.47 6.36 7.23
C GLU A 24 -4.09 5.12 6.40
N VAL A 25 -4.64 5.02 5.19
CA VAL A 25 -4.29 4.00 4.20
C VAL A 25 -4.01 4.66 2.87
N VAL A 26 -2.95 4.22 2.21
CA VAL A 26 -2.61 4.61 0.85
C VAL A 26 -2.90 3.47 -0.11
N PHE A 27 -3.54 3.79 -1.22
CA PHE A 27 -3.81 2.88 -2.32
C PHE A 27 -3.00 3.30 -3.54
N GLU A 28 -2.37 2.31 -4.18
CA GLU A 28 -1.74 2.49 -5.47
C GLU A 28 -2.35 1.51 -6.49
N VAL A 29 -2.69 2.01 -7.67
CA VAL A 29 -3.42 1.24 -8.69
C VAL A 29 -2.53 1.08 -9.93
N LYS A 30 -2.31 -0.18 -10.29
CA LYS A 30 -1.56 -0.58 -11.49
C LYS A 30 -2.45 -1.35 -12.44
N LEU A 31 -2.31 -1.04 -13.73
CA LEU A 31 -3.13 -1.65 -14.80
C LEU A 31 -2.43 -2.85 -15.44
N SER A 32 -1.10 -2.92 -15.38
CA SER A 32 -0.35 -4.07 -15.85
C SER A 32 -0.08 -5.04 -14.71
N SER A 33 -0.11 -6.34 -15.02
CA SER A 33 0.36 -7.35 -14.07
C SER A 33 1.88 -7.33 -13.91
N ASN A 34 2.60 -6.72 -14.86
CA ASN A 34 4.05 -6.56 -14.79
C ASN A 34 4.47 -5.52 -13.75
N ASP A 35 3.54 -4.68 -13.29
CA ASP A 35 3.81 -3.66 -12.29
C ASP A 35 3.70 -4.20 -10.85
N ASP A 36 3.37 -5.48 -10.65
CA ASP A 36 3.37 -6.09 -9.32
C ASP A 36 4.80 -6.46 -8.94
N PRO A 37 5.47 -5.80 -7.98
CA PRO A 37 6.88 -6.07 -7.72
C PRO A 37 7.13 -7.34 -6.87
N PHE A 38 6.09 -8.05 -6.46
CA PHE A 38 6.20 -9.16 -5.51
C PHE A 38 5.94 -10.51 -6.17
N GLU A 39 6.62 -11.54 -5.66
CA GLU A 39 6.45 -12.94 -6.05
C GLU A 39 5.84 -13.74 -4.89
N ASP A 40 4.72 -14.43 -5.13
CA ASP A 40 3.99 -15.17 -4.08
C ASP A 40 4.73 -16.43 -3.66
N LYS A 41 5.44 -17.06 -4.61
CA LYS A 41 6.18 -18.31 -4.38
C LYS A 41 7.64 -18.12 -4.78
N PRO A 42 8.39 -17.29 -4.02
CA PRO A 42 9.73 -16.93 -4.40
C PRO A 42 10.65 -18.15 -4.32
N ILE A 43 11.36 -18.44 -5.41
CA ILE A 43 12.42 -19.46 -5.42
C ILE A 43 13.67 -18.90 -4.71
N SER A 44 13.95 -17.60 -4.88
CA SER A 44 15.13 -16.92 -4.34
C SER A 44 14.80 -15.59 -3.66
N THR A 45 14.03 -14.72 -4.31
CA THR A 45 13.73 -13.36 -3.83
C THR A 45 12.24 -13.07 -3.87
N LEU A 46 11.75 -12.43 -2.79
CA LEU A 46 10.36 -11.95 -2.71
C LEU A 46 10.09 -10.81 -3.71
N ILE A 47 11.11 -10.01 -4.00
CA ILE A 47 11.04 -8.84 -4.86
C ILE A 47 11.57 -9.20 -6.25
N LYS A 48 10.80 -8.82 -7.28
CA LYS A 48 11.20 -8.86 -8.68
C LYS A 48 11.99 -7.58 -9.04
N SER A 49 12.74 -7.63 -10.14
CA SER A 49 13.75 -6.60 -10.45
C SER A 49 13.66 -6.05 -11.87
N SER A 50 12.49 -6.08 -12.50
CA SER A 50 12.25 -5.34 -13.74
C SER A 50 12.23 -3.83 -13.46
N GLU A 51 12.25 -3.02 -14.52
CA GLU A 51 12.14 -1.56 -14.38
C GLU A 51 10.78 -1.15 -13.78
N GLU A 52 9.71 -1.82 -14.18
CA GLU A 52 8.35 -1.62 -13.68
C GLU A 52 8.20 -2.00 -12.20
N ASP A 53 8.88 -3.07 -11.79
CA ASP A 53 8.92 -3.50 -10.38
C ASP A 53 9.60 -2.42 -9.52
N ILE A 54 10.75 -1.93 -9.98
CA ILE A 54 11.53 -0.89 -9.30
C ILE A 54 10.75 0.43 -9.25
N ASP A 55 10.05 0.82 -10.31
CA ASP A 55 9.19 2.01 -10.31
C ASP A 55 8.06 1.90 -9.28
N THR A 56 7.38 0.75 -9.23
CA THR A 56 6.28 0.54 -8.27
C THR A 56 6.78 0.56 -6.83
N LEU A 57 7.91 -0.09 -6.53
CA LEU A 57 8.54 -0.01 -5.20
C LEU A 57 9.02 1.42 -4.88
N GLY A 58 9.51 2.13 -5.89
CA GLY A 58 9.93 3.52 -5.83
C GLY A 58 8.78 4.50 -5.58
N GLN A 59 7.53 4.10 -5.82
CA GLN A 59 6.33 4.85 -5.44
C GLN A 59 5.84 4.48 -4.04
N LEU A 60 5.76 3.18 -3.74
CA LEU A 60 5.27 2.69 -2.45
C LEU A 60 6.16 3.11 -1.27
N SER A 61 7.49 3.03 -1.43
CA SER A 61 8.41 3.28 -0.30
C SER A 61 8.36 4.75 0.16
N PRO A 62 8.41 5.77 -0.73
CA PRO A 62 8.27 7.16 -0.32
C PRO A 62 6.92 7.47 0.32
N TYR A 63 5.84 6.80 -0.08
CA TYR A 63 4.53 6.99 0.53
C TYR A 63 4.57 6.66 2.03
N THR A 64 5.10 5.49 2.35
CA THR A 64 5.26 5.00 3.72
C THR A 64 6.22 5.86 4.54
N VAL A 65 7.39 6.22 3.98
CA VAL A 65 8.36 7.10 4.66
C VAL A 65 7.72 8.43 5.02
N THR A 66 6.98 9.02 4.09
CA THR A 66 6.29 10.29 4.30
C THR A 66 5.20 10.20 5.37
N GLN A 67 4.48 9.08 5.45
CA GLN A 67 3.54 8.84 6.56
C GLN A 67 4.27 8.74 7.91
N PHE A 68 5.39 8.01 7.98
CA PHE A 68 6.16 7.84 9.21
C PHE A 68 6.93 9.08 9.67
N ASP A 69 7.23 10.01 8.78
CA ASP A 69 7.92 11.25 9.12
C ASP A 69 7.01 12.22 9.90
N LEU A 70 5.71 12.26 9.57
CA LEU A 70 4.77 13.20 10.19
C LEU A 70 3.73 12.56 11.12
N GLN A 71 3.56 11.24 11.07
CA GLN A 71 2.68 10.52 11.99
C GLN A 71 3.53 9.70 12.97
N PHE A 72 3.23 9.80 14.27
CA PHE A 72 3.85 8.98 15.32
C PHE A 72 3.31 7.54 15.30
N ARG A 73 3.36 6.88 14.14
CA ARG A 73 2.94 5.49 13.96
C ARG A 73 4.14 4.55 14.05
N VAL A 74 3.91 3.38 14.65
CA VAL A 74 4.89 2.27 14.68
C VAL A 74 4.77 1.38 13.45
N HIS A 75 3.61 1.41 12.79
CA HIS A 75 3.33 0.67 11.56
C HIS A 75 2.33 1.42 10.68
N ALA A 76 2.27 1.06 9.40
CA ALA A 76 1.30 1.59 8.43
C ALA A 76 0.88 0.49 7.46
N PHE A 77 -0.28 0.66 6.82
CA PHE A 77 -0.73 -0.22 5.76
C PHE A 77 -0.87 0.54 4.44
N SER A 78 -0.48 -0.12 3.35
CA SER A 78 -0.83 0.29 2.00
C SER A 78 -1.47 -0.85 1.23
N ILE A 79 -2.29 -0.51 0.24
CA ILE A 79 -2.95 -1.47 -0.64
C ILE A 79 -2.44 -1.25 -2.07
N LEU A 80 -1.82 -2.27 -2.65
CA LEU A 80 -1.46 -2.26 -4.06
C LEU A 80 -2.55 -3.00 -4.83
N VAL A 81 -3.28 -2.30 -5.69
CA VAL A 81 -4.30 -2.87 -6.58
C VAL A 81 -3.68 -3.12 -7.94
N ILE A 82 -3.78 -4.36 -8.43
CA ILE A 82 -3.28 -4.76 -9.74
C ILE A 82 -4.44 -5.41 -10.50
N LYS A 83 -4.98 -4.71 -11.50
CA LYS A 83 -6.18 -5.14 -12.24
C LYS A 83 -7.35 -5.50 -11.30
N ASN A 84 -7.65 -6.79 -11.18
CA ASN A 84 -8.76 -7.35 -10.39
C ASN A 84 -8.29 -7.93 -9.04
N TYR A 85 -7.04 -7.67 -8.66
CA TYR A 85 -6.41 -8.21 -7.47
C TYR A 85 -5.85 -7.08 -6.60
N ALA A 86 -5.52 -7.41 -5.36
CA ALA A 86 -4.83 -6.54 -4.44
C ALA A 86 -3.82 -7.29 -3.58
N ARG A 87 -2.84 -6.55 -3.10
CA ARG A 87 -1.95 -6.94 -2.01
C ARG A 87 -2.13 -5.99 -0.85
N ILE A 88 -2.22 -6.54 0.35
CA ILE A 88 -2.12 -5.76 1.58
C ILE A 88 -0.65 -5.73 1.96
N ILE A 89 -0.10 -4.54 2.19
CA ILE A 89 1.28 -4.35 2.59
C ILE A 89 1.29 -3.72 3.97
N TYR A 90 1.80 -4.47 4.94
CA TYR A 90 2.14 -3.98 6.26
C TYR A 90 3.56 -3.41 6.22
N TRP A 91 3.75 -2.21 6.76
CA TRP A 91 5.04 -1.55 6.89
C TRP A 91 5.35 -1.28 8.35
N ASP A 92 6.61 -1.44 8.72
CA ASP A 92 7.18 -0.91 9.96
C ASP A 92 8.56 -0.30 9.69
N ARG A 93 9.31 0.02 10.75
CA ARG A 93 10.65 0.61 10.62
C ARG A 93 11.71 -0.41 10.18
N ALA A 94 11.43 -1.71 10.24
CA ALA A 94 12.33 -2.77 9.81
C ALA A 94 12.10 -3.19 8.36
N GLY A 95 10.90 -2.97 7.81
CA GLY A 95 10.60 -3.24 6.41
C GLY A 95 9.12 -3.42 6.15
N SER A 96 8.78 -4.42 5.35
CA SER A 96 7.40 -4.74 5.01
C SER A 96 7.10 -6.23 5.00
N VAL A 97 5.82 -6.55 5.25
CA VAL A 97 5.22 -7.87 5.07
C VAL A 97 4.10 -7.70 4.07
N VAL A 98 4.09 -8.56 3.05
CA VAL A 98 3.18 -8.47 1.90
C VAL A 98 2.36 -9.75 1.84
N THR A 99 1.05 -9.61 1.65
CA THR A 99 0.19 -10.78 1.41
C THR A 99 0.46 -11.38 0.02
N GLU A 100 0.11 -12.66 -0.16
CA GLU A 100 -0.12 -13.19 -1.50
C GLU A 100 -1.17 -12.33 -2.25
N MET A 101 -1.21 -12.45 -3.57
CA MET A 101 -2.17 -11.72 -4.37
C MET A 101 -3.61 -12.19 -4.10
N LEU A 102 -4.47 -11.27 -3.64
CA LEU A 102 -5.86 -11.55 -3.29
C LEU A 102 -6.80 -11.01 -4.37
N PRO A 103 -7.86 -11.73 -4.77
CA PRO A 103 -8.91 -11.14 -5.60
C PRO A 103 -9.55 -9.93 -4.91
N LEU A 104 -9.93 -8.88 -5.65
CA LEU A 104 -10.66 -7.74 -5.06
C LEU A 104 -12.01 -8.13 -4.46
N THR A 105 -12.59 -9.25 -4.92
CA THR A 105 -13.82 -9.84 -4.38
C THR A 105 -13.58 -10.66 -3.10
N GLU A 106 -12.33 -10.76 -2.63
CA GLU A 106 -12.01 -11.51 -1.42
C GLU A 106 -12.63 -10.84 -0.20
N ARG A 107 -13.36 -11.65 0.59
CA ARG A 107 -14.08 -11.17 1.78
C ARG A 107 -13.11 -10.60 2.81
N TYR A 108 -11.94 -11.23 2.98
CA TYR A 108 -10.96 -10.77 3.96
C TYR A 108 -10.38 -9.39 3.62
N LEU A 109 -10.30 -9.02 2.34
CA LEU A 109 -9.89 -7.67 1.94
C LEU A 109 -10.93 -6.64 2.38
N ALA A 110 -12.21 -6.90 2.12
CA ALA A 110 -13.29 -6.02 2.57
C ALA A 110 -13.39 -5.93 4.10
N GLU A 111 -13.24 -7.05 4.80
CA GLU A 111 -13.24 -7.09 6.27
C GLU A 111 -12.03 -6.34 6.86
N PHE A 112 -10.84 -6.48 6.27
CA PHE A 112 -9.66 -5.72 6.67
C PHE A 112 -9.92 -4.22 6.53
N MET A 113 -10.38 -3.78 5.35
CA MET A 113 -10.66 -2.36 5.11
C MET A 113 -11.68 -1.80 6.10
N TRP A 114 -12.77 -2.52 6.32
CA TRP A 114 -13.82 -2.12 7.26
C TRP A 114 -13.29 -1.99 8.69
N ARG A 115 -12.53 -2.97 9.19
CA ARG A 115 -12.03 -2.98 10.57
C ARG A 115 -10.89 -2.00 10.80
N TYR A 116 -10.08 -1.71 9.78
CA TYR A 116 -8.95 -0.80 9.92
C TYR A 116 -9.37 0.68 9.89
N THR A 117 -10.47 1.00 9.21
CA THR A 117 -10.99 2.39 9.12
C THR A 117 -12.03 2.74 10.18
N LEU A 118 -12.46 1.77 11.00
CA LEU A 118 -13.37 1.95 12.14
C LEU A 118 -12.58 2.22 13.42
#